data_AF-A0A7S1HT54-F1
#
_entry.id   AF-A0A7S1HT54-F1
#
_cell.length_a   1.000
_cell.length_b   1.000
_cell.length_c   1.000
_cell.angle_alpha   90.00
_cell.angle_beta   90.00
_cell.angle_gamma   90.00
#
_symmetry.space_group_name_H-M   'P 1'
#
loop_
_entity.id
_entity.type
_entity.pdbx_description
1 polymer ?
#
loop_
_entity_poly.entity_id
_entity_poly.type
_entity_poly.pdbx_seq_one_letter_code
_entity_poly.pdbx_strand_id
1 'polypeptide(L)'
;FIHMACDDEVWAHAQAYGYSSSLPRVSSNDREARPPSGPLPTDAPSIARRSELWEKLKDHKTASAGWTLARAINTGTCYPSSFVGCHAGDLESYTDYKELFYPVIEMYHKGYKTDGSMKHVTDMDVEKITTGLGDTTQAKIISTRIRTARNLKMFPLNPGGTKETRLEIADLMEKVFATLEGDLAGKFYRHTSMTPEETQNLVDRHFLFRGKDKMQAASG
;
A
#
# COMPACT_ATOMS: atom_id res chain seq x y z
N PHE A 1 -4.76 -3.91 -6.85
CA PHE A 1 -5.20 -3.17 -5.64
C PHE A 1 -4.00 -2.53 -4.96
N ILE A 2 -3.66 -1.32 -5.36
CA ILE A 2 -2.64 -0.52 -4.69
C ILE A 2 -3.28 0.03 -3.42
N HIS A 3 -2.94 -0.53 -2.28
CA HIS A 3 -3.14 0.13 -1.00
C HIS A 3 -1.83 0.84 -0.72
N MET A 4 -1.88 2.13 -0.42
CA MET A 4 -0.75 2.83 0.17
C MET A 4 -0.42 2.13 1.48
N ALA A 5 0.51 1.19 1.43
CA ALA A 5 1.21 0.71 2.61
C ALA A 5 2.26 1.77 2.89
N CYS A 6 2.06 2.55 3.95
CA CYS A 6 3.14 3.28 4.59
C CYS A 6 4.09 2.20 5.12
N ASP A 7 5.31 2.15 4.58
CA ASP A 7 6.33 1.16 4.93
C ASP A 7 6.78 1.36 6.38
N ASP A 8 7.09 0.28 7.09
CA ASP A 8 7.53 0.31 8.50
C ASP A 8 8.87 1.08 8.65
N GLU A 9 9.68 1.17 7.58
CA GLU A 9 10.99 1.83 7.62
C GLU A 9 11.01 3.32 7.22
N VAL A 10 9.93 3.89 6.68
CA VAL A 10 9.81 5.37 6.58
C VAL A 10 9.98 6.00 7.97
N TRP A 11 9.65 5.24 9.03
CA TRP A 11 9.67 5.67 10.43
C TRP A 11 10.98 5.35 11.17
N ALA A 12 11.75 4.35 10.73
CA ALA A 12 13.03 4.01 11.36
C ALA A 12 14.07 5.14 11.20
N HIS A 13 13.99 5.93 10.12
CA HIS A 13 14.85 7.10 9.92
C HIS A 13 14.60 8.23 10.94
N ALA A 14 13.38 8.30 11.51
CA ALA A 14 13.05 9.26 12.58
C ALA A 14 13.53 8.79 13.98
N GLN A 15 13.82 7.50 14.16
CA GLN A 15 14.31 6.96 15.44
C GLN A 15 15.80 7.23 15.69
N ALA A 16 16.57 7.58 14.64
CA ALA A 16 17.96 8.00 14.78
C ALA A 16 18.16 9.29 15.62
N TYR A 17 17.07 9.98 16.00
CA TYR A 17 17.09 11.22 16.79
C TYR A 17 16.56 11.08 18.24
N GLY A 18 16.50 9.87 18.80
CA GLY A 18 16.64 9.65 20.25
C GLY A 18 15.56 10.17 21.19
N TYR A 19 14.31 9.69 21.09
CA TYR A 19 13.28 10.00 22.10
C TYR A 19 12.62 8.74 22.71
N SER A 20 12.70 8.67 24.04
CA SER A 20 12.21 7.63 24.96
C SER A 20 10.69 7.69 25.18
N SER A 21 10.09 6.52 25.43
CA SER A 21 8.65 6.26 25.43
C SER A 21 8.04 6.23 26.83
N SER A 22 6.97 7.00 27.02
CA SER A 22 5.83 6.59 27.85
C SER A 22 4.63 7.51 27.60
N LEU A 23 3.59 7.04 26.91
CA LEU A 23 2.26 7.68 26.88
C LEU A 23 1.14 6.63 26.73
N PRO A 24 -0.11 6.95 27.16
CA PRO A 24 -1.06 5.97 27.70
C PRO A 24 -2.11 5.45 26.70
N ARG A 25 -2.79 4.36 27.08
CA ARG A 25 -3.82 3.64 26.31
C ARG A 25 -5.08 4.49 26.05
N VAL A 26 -5.60 4.42 24.82
CA VAL A 26 -6.87 5.02 24.38
C VAL A 26 -8.04 4.03 24.58
N SER A 27 -9.19 4.57 24.97
CA SER A 27 -10.44 3.89 25.39
C SER A 27 -11.27 3.33 24.22
N SER A 28 -12.05 2.28 24.49
CA SER A 28 -12.71 1.36 23.56
C SER A 28 -14.05 1.81 22.93
N ASN A 29 -14.35 3.11 22.86
CA ASN A 29 -15.68 3.59 22.43
C ASN A 29 -15.78 4.23 21.03
N ASP A 30 -14.73 4.25 20.23
CA ASP A 30 -14.80 4.76 18.84
C ASP A 30 -15.26 3.67 17.85
N ARG A 31 -16.49 3.17 18.03
CA ARG A 31 -17.14 2.26 17.07
C ARG A 31 -17.99 3.06 16.10
N GLU A 32 -17.37 3.50 15.00
CA GLU A 32 -17.94 3.57 13.63
C GLU A 32 -17.02 4.36 12.68
N ALA A 33 -15.87 3.79 12.31
CA ALA A 33 -15.13 4.25 11.16
C ALA A 33 -15.59 3.47 9.91
N ARG A 34 -16.77 3.82 9.35
CA ARG A 34 -17.05 3.44 7.95
C ARG A 34 -16.17 4.30 7.04
N PRO A 35 -15.50 3.74 6.02
CA PRO A 35 -14.90 4.56 4.99
C PRO A 35 -16.01 5.41 4.35
N PRO A 36 -15.79 6.72 4.14
CA PRO A 36 -16.82 7.60 3.58
C PRO A 36 -17.27 7.05 2.23
N SER A 37 -18.58 6.83 2.09
CA SER A 37 -19.23 6.47 0.83
C SER A 37 -19.42 7.74 0.01
N GLY A 38 -18.39 8.12 -0.73
CA GLY A 38 -18.38 9.27 -1.64
C GLY A 38 -16.95 9.62 -2.04
N PRO A 39 -16.73 10.24 -3.22
CA PRO A 39 -15.42 10.79 -3.53
C PRO A 39 -15.02 11.76 -2.41
N LEU A 40 -13.83 11.55 -1.83
CA LEU A 40 -13.29 12.48 -0.84
C LEU A 40 -13.19 13.88 -1.49
N PRO A 41 -13.41 14.97 -0.74
CA PRO A 41 -13.35 16.31 -1.31
C PRO A 41 -11.90 16.61 -1.75
N THR A 42 -11.66 16.55 -3.06
CA THR A 42 -10.52 17.04 -3.86
C THR A 42 -9.14 16.36 -3.70
N ASP A 43 -8.96 15.33 -4.55
CA ASP A 43 -7.94 15.17 -5.61
C ASP A 43 -6.48 15.54 -5.29
N ALA A 44 -5.62 14.54 -5.06
CA ALA A 44 -4.16 14.72 -5.09
C ALA A 44 -3.65 15.56 -6.29
N PRO A 45 -4.22 15.46 -7.52
CA PRO A 45 -3.93 16.39 -8.61
C PRO A 45 -4.20 17.86 -8.29
N SER A 46 -5.27 18.20 -7.56
CA SER A 46 -5.59 19.58 -7.18
C SER A 46 -4.54 20.17 -6.24
N ILE A 47 -4.04 19.38 -5.30
CA ILE A 47 -2.95 19.75 -4.37
C ILE A 47 -1.67 20.01 -5.17
N ALA A 48 -1.30 19.08 -6.04
CA ALA A 48 -0.08 19.15 -6.84
C ALA A 48 -0.09 20.28 -7.89
N ARG A 49 -1.27 20.63 -8.44
CA ARG A 49 -1.43 21.71 -9.43
C ARG A 49 -1.53 23.10 -8.82
N ARG A 50 -1.48 23.24 -7.49
CA ARG A 50 -1.27 24.56 -6.87
C ARG A 50 0.03 25.12 -7.43
N SER A 51 -0.03 26.28 -8.08
CA SER A 51 1.06 26.81 -8.90
C SER A 51 2.39 26.84 -8.16
N GLU A 52 2.38 27.21 -6.87
CA GLU A 52 3.57 27.24 -6.03
C GLU A 52 4.20 25.85 -5.81
N LEU A 53 3.39 24.82 -5.58
CA LEU A 53 3.88 23.45 -5.35
C LEU A 53 4.42 22.83 -6.64
N TRP A 54 3.71 23.06 -7.75
CA TRP A 54 4.13 22.57 -9.07
C TRP A 54 5.47 23.18 -9.47
N GLU A 55 5.59 24.50 -9.44
CA GLU A 55 6.83 25.18 -9.85
C GLU A 55 8.02 24.78 -8.97
N LYS A 56 7.78 24.49 -7.70
CA LYS A 56 8.81 24.03 -6.77
C LYS A 56 9.33 22.61 -7.07
N LEU A 57 8.46 21.70 -7.51
CA LEU A 57 8.76 20.25 -7.53
C LEU A 57 8.71 19.60 -8.93
N LYS A 58 8.31 20.33 -9.98
CA LYS A 58 8.12 19.78 -11.34
C LYS A 58 9.38 19.16 -11.95
N ASP A 59 10.55 19.71 -11.62
CA ASP A 59 11.84 19.27 -12.16
C ASP A 59 12.55 18.25 -11.25
N HIS A 60 12.01 18.00 -10.06
CA HIS A 60 12.57 17.03 -9.11
C HIS A 60 12.34 15.59 -9.59
N LYS A 61 13.31 14.73 -9.29
CA LYS A 61 13.28 13.29 -9.55
C LYS A 61 13.79 12.58 -8.31
N THR A 62 13.06 11.58 -7.85
CA THR A 62 13.50 10.73 -6.75
C THR A 62 14.73 9.92 -7.15
N ALA A 63 15.58 9.61 -6.17
CA ALA A 63 16.88 8.98 -6.43
C ALA A 63 16.76 7.56 -7.01
N SER A 64 15.83 6.76 -6.48
CA SER A 64 15.74 5.34 -6.79
C SER A 64 15.04 5.03 -8.12
N ALA A 65 13.83 5.59 -8.34
CA ALA A 65 13.03 5.29 -9.54
C ALA A 65 12.98 6.43 -10.57
N GLY A 66 13.61 7.57 -10.31
CA GLY A 66 13.44 8.77 -11.13
C GLY A 66 11.97 9.20 -11.20
N TRP A 67 11.22 9.02 -10.12
CA TRP A 67 9.80 9.32 -10.03
C TRP A 67 9.62 10.84 -9.97
N THR A 68 8.70 11.38 -10.78
CA THR A 68 8.42 12.82 -10.85
C THR A 68 7.06 13.14 -10.23
N LEU A 69 6.84 14.40 -9.84
CA LEU A 69 5.52 14.87 -9.40
C LEU A 69 4.42 14.59 -10.45
N ALA A 70 4.74 14.75 -11.73
CA ALA A 70 3.82 14.47 -12.83
C ALA A 70 3.39 12.99 -12.87
N ARG A 71 4.34 12.05 -12.71
CA ARG A 71 4.04 10.61 -12.60
C ARG A 71 3.21 10.32 -11.35
N ALA A 72 3.54 10.96 -10.23
CA ALA A 72 2.84 10.76 -8.97
C ALA A 72 1.34 11.07 -9.07
N ILE A 73 0.92 12.11 -9.81
CA ILE A 73 -0.49 12.51 -9.96
C ILE A 73 -1.18 12.04 -11.25
N ASN A 74 -0.50 11.22 -12.06
CA ASN A 74 -0.97 10.90 -13.40
C ASN A 74 -2.34 10.19 -13.37
N THR A 75 -2.54 9.23 -12.46
CA THR A 75 -3.82 8.52 -12.35
C THR A 75 -4.99 9.45 -12.05
N GLY A 76 -4.86 10.35 -11.08
CA GLY A 76 -5.93 11.31 -10.76
C GLY A 76 -6.12 12.36 -11.85
N THR A 77 -5.07 12.68 -12.60
CA THR A 77 -5.14 13.57 -13.77
C THR A 77 -5.92 12.94 -14.92
N CYS A 78 -5.63 11.69 -15.26
CA CYS A 78 -6.32 10.96 -16.33
C CYS A 78 -7.72 10.51 -15.93
N TYR A 79 -7.92 10.18 -14.66
CA TYR A 79 -9.18 9.67 -14.13
C TYR A 79 -9.57 10.44 -12.86
N PRO A 80 -10.32 11.54 -12.99
CA PRO A 80 -10.79 12.33 -11.85
C PRO A 80 -11.66 11.53 -10.85
N SER A 81 -12.22 10.38 -11.27
CA SER A 81 -12.92 9.46 -10.38
C SER A 81 -11.99 8.55 -9.56
N SER A 82 -10.66 8.71 -9.66
CA SER A 82 -9.69 7.96 -8.86
C SER A 82 -9.82 8.35 -7.39
N PHE A 83 -9.91 7.35 -6.51
CA PHE A 83 -10.23 7.60 -5.11
C PHE A 83 -9.19 8.47 -4.38
N VAL A 84 -7.91 8.18 -4.59
CA VAL A 84 -6.79 8.97 -4.03
C VAL A 84 -6.14 9.84 -5.10
N GLY A 85 -5.96 9.29 -6.30
CA GLY A 85 -5.45 10.04 -7.45
C GLY A 85 -3.93 10.22 -7.51
N CYS A 86 -3.17 9.68 -6.55
CA CYS A 86 -1.70 9.69 -6.60
C CYS A 86 -1.04 8.36 -6.20
N HIS A 87 0.19 8.15 -6.66
CA HIS A 87 1.00 6.96 -6.42
C HIS A 87 2.47 7.31 -6.19
N ALA A 88 3.10 6.65 -5.23
CA ALA A 88 4.55 6.71 -4.99
C ALA A 88 5.27 5.69 -5.88
N GLY A 89 6.39 6.09 -6.48
CA GLY A 89 7.22 5.20 -7.31
C GLY A 89 8.31 4.49 -6.53
N ASP A 90 8.72 5.08 -5.42
CA ASP A 90 9.77 4.60 -4.52
C ASP A 90 9.55 5.15 -3.10
N LEU A 91 10.44 4.80 -2.18
CA LEU A 91 10.33 5.19 -0.78
C LEU A 91 10.46 6.71 -0.61
N GLU A 92 11.43 7.30 -1.32
CA GLU A 92 11.78 8.71 -1.29
C GLU A 92 10.64 9.59 -1.80
N SER A 93 9.78 9.07 -2.68
CA SER A 93 8.56 9.78 -3.12
C SER A 93 7.74 10.36 -1.95
N TYR A 94 7.65 9.65 -0.82
CA TYR A 94 6.90 10.13 0.34
C TYR A 94 7.54 11.35 1.03
N THR A 95 8.88 11.43 1.04
CA THR A 95 9.62 12.53 1.67
C THR A 95 9.84 13.70 0.70
N ASP A 96 10.23 13.39 -0.54
CA ASP A 96 10.54 14.37 -1.57
C ASP A 96 9.28 15.12 -2.02
N TYR A 97 8.14 14.43 -2.07
CA TYR A 97 6.84 15.01 -2.37
C TYR A 97 5.93 15.07 -1.13
N LYS A 98 6.48 15.26 0.07
CA LYS A 98 5.70 15.31 1.32
C LYS A 98 4.57 16.34 1.29
N GLU A 99 4.76 17.49 0.65
CA GLU A 99 3.76 18.55 0.49
C GLU A 99 2.53 18.12 -0.34
N LEU A 100 2.66 17.02 -1.10
CA LEU A 100 1.56 16.30 -1.74
C LEU A 100 1.06 15.14 -0.86
N PHE A 101 1.95 14.21 -0.49
CA PHE A 101 1.53 12.94 0.13
C PHE A 101 1.00 13.10 1.55
N TYR A 102 1.56 14.00 2.37
CA TYR A 102 1.19 14.11 3.78
C TYR A 102 -0.25 14.60 3.96
N PRO A 103 -0.69 15.68 3.28
CA PRO A 103 -2.10 16.07 3.30
C PRO A 103 -3.03 14.94 2.82
N VAL A 104 -2.65 14.22 1.75
CA VAL A 104 -3.44 13.10 1.22
C VAL A 104 -3.55 11.96 2.25
N ILE A 105 -2.46 11.63 2.94
CA ILE A 105 -2.42 10.60 3.99
C ILE A 105 -3.35 11.00 5.15
N GLU A 106 -3.26 12.22 5.67
CA GLU A 106 -4.11 12.66 6.79
C GLU A 106 -5.60 12.72 6.41
N MET A 107 -5.91 13.07 5.16
CA MET A 107 -7.29 13.06 4.66
C MET A 107 -7.86 11.65 4.57
N TYR A 108 -7.07 10.70 4.07
CA TYR A 108 -7.48 9.30 3.94
C TYR A 108 -7.56 8.61 5.31
N HIS A 109 -6.54 8.79 6.14
CA HIS A 109 -6.40 8.20 7.46
C HIS A 109 -6.88 9.18 8.54
N LYS A 110 -8.20 9.42 8.58
CA LYS A 110 -8.81 10.35 9.54
C LYS A 110 -8.35 10.07 10.98
N GLY A 111 -7.82 11.11 11.63
CA GLY A 111 -7.29 11.03 12.99
C GLY A 111 -5.78 10.76 13.06
N TYR A 112 -5.13 10.37 11.96
CA TYR A 112 -3.67 10.26 11.89
C TYR A 112 -3.02 11.60 11.53
N LYS A 113 -1.87 11.89 12.14
CA LYS A 113 -1.08 13.11 11.91
C LYS A 113 0.32 12.80 11.43
N THR A 114 0.73 13.53 10.39
CA THR A 114 2.03 13.40 9.71
C THR A 114 3.05 14.45 10.17
N ASP A 115 2.67 15.30 11.13
CA ASP A 115 3.52 16.31 11.78
C ASP A 115 4.52 15.75 12.80
N GLY A 116 4.56 14.42 12.96
CA GLY A 116 5.43 13.72 13.91
C GLY A 116 4.84 13.57 15.31
N SER A 117 3.64 14.10 15.59
CA SER A 117 2.94 13.92 16.88
C SER A 117 2.43 12.49 17.09
N MET A 118 2.28 11.71 16.01
CA MET A 118 1.82 10.33 16.03
C MET A 118 2.84 9.39 15.40
N LYS A 119 2.86 8.14 15.88
CA LYS A 119 3.68 7.07 15.32
C LYS A 119 2.79 5.87 15.00
N HIS A 120 2.99 5.29 13.82
CA HIS A 120 2.41 3.98 13.52
C HIS A 120 3.10 2.92 14.39
N VAL A 121 2.34 1.98 14.94
CA VAL A 121 2.86 0.87 15.74
C VAL A 121 2.43 -0.43 15.07
N THR A 122 3.40 -1.23 14.67
CA THR A 122 3.19 -2.54 14.06
C THR A 122 3.27 -3.62 15.12
N ASP A 123 2.22 -4.44 15.21
CA ASP A 123 2.12 -5.56 16.14
C ASP A 123 1.57 -6.78 15.39
N MET A 124 2.47 -7.72 15.08
CA MET A 124 2.15 -8.95 14.34
C MET A 124 2.09 -10.18 15.27
N ASP A 125 2.00 -9.95 16.59
CA ASP A 125 1.91 -11.00 17.60
C ASP A 125 0.48 -11.58 17.67
N VAL A 126 0.32 -12.80 17.15
CA VAL A 126 -0.96 -13.50 17.09
C VAL A 126 -1.47 -13.91 18.46
N GLU A 127 -0.59 -14.09 19.46
CA GLU A 127 -0.95 -14.56 20.80
C GLU A 127 -1.76 -13.52 21.58
N LYS A 128 -1.69 -12.25 21.18
CA LYS A 128 -2.51 -11.17 21.75
C LYS A 128 -3.99 -11.28 21.35
N ILE A 129 -4.32 -12.07 20.33
CA ILE A 129 -5.70 -12.32 19.90
C ILE A 129 -6.25 -13.49 20.72
N THR A 130 -6.73 -13.19 21.93
CA THR A 130 -7.24 -14.21 22.87
C THR A 130 -8.73 -14.48 22.75
N THR A 131 -9.44 -13.74 21.89
CA THR A 131 -10.90 -13.85 21.75
C THR A 131 -11.27 -14.89 20.71
N GLY A 132 -11.89 -15.99 21.13
CA GLY A 132 -12.51 -16.97 20.25
C GLY A 132 -13.89 -16.52 19.74
N LEU A 133 -14.30 -17.05 18.58
CA LEU A 133 -15.67 -16.89 18.10
C LEU A 133 -16.59 -17.85 18.85
N GLY A 134 -17.66 -17.35 19.46
CA GLY A 134 -18.69 -18.21 20.07
C GLY A 134 -19.50 -18.99 19.02
N ASP A 135 -20.13 -20.08 19.43
CA ASP A 135 -20.83 -21.03 18.53
C ASP A 135 -21.89 -20.37 17.64
N THR A 136 -22.66 -19.44 18.21
CA THR A 136 -23.68 -18.69 17.45
C THR A 136 -23.06 -17.81 16.36
N THR A 137 -21.85 -17.30 16.58
CA THR A 137 -21.12 -16.49 15.61
C THR A 137 -20.54 -17.38 14.52
N GLN A 138 -19.96 -18.53 14.90
CA GLN A 138 -19.45 -19.52 13.95
C GLN A 138 -20.56 -20.03 13.01
N ALA A 139 -21.77 -20.25 13.52
CA ALA A 139 -22.91 -20.68 12.71
C ALA A 139 -23.40 -19.64 11.69
N LYS A 140 -23.03 -18.37 11.84
CA LYS A 140 -23.48 -17.26 10.97
C LYS A 140 -22.39 -16.76 10.01
N ILE A 141 -21.12 -16.94 10.35
CA ILE A 141 -19.99 -16.48 9.52
C ILE A 141 -19.72 -17.49 8.40
N ILE A 142 -19.79 -17.03 7.16
CA ILE A 142 -19.53 -17.85 5.97
C ILE A 142 -18.03 -17.98 5.71
N SER A 143 -17.27 -16.88 5.87
CA SER A 143 -15.81 -16.87 5.68
C SER A 143 -15.15 -15.70 6.40
N THR A 144 -13.87 -15.87 6.72
CA THR A 144 -12.99 -14.84 7.28
C THR A 144 -11.76 -14.70 6.40
N ARG A 145 -11.31 -13.47 6.16
CA ARG A 145 -10.13 -13.19 5.35
C ARG A 145 -9.35 -12.00 5.88
N ILE A 146 -8.05 -12.20 6.08
CA ILE A 146 -7.10 -11.15 6.43
C ILE A 146 -6.17 -10.93 5.22
N ARG A 147 -5.91 -9.67 4.88
CA ARG A 147 -5.02 -9.31 3.77
C ARG A 147 -4.12 -8.15 4.18
N THR A 148 -2.83 -8.32 3.93
CA THR A 148 -1.82 -7.30 4.13
C THR A 148 -1.10 -7.00 2.81
N ALA A 149 -0.45 -5.84 2.72
CA ALA A 149 0.39 -5.44 1.59
C ALA A 149 1.80 -5.12 2.10
N ARG A 150 2.81 -5.49 1.32
CA ARG A 150 4.24 -5.33 1.64
C ARG A 150 5.00 -4.90 0.39
N ASN A 151 6.07 -4.15 0.59
CA ASN A 151 7.07 -3.88 -0.44
C ASN A 151 8.41 -4.46 0.03
N LEU A 152 9.33 -4.66 -0.91
CA LEU A 152 10.67 -5.17 -0.63
C LEU A 152 11.65 -4.00 -0.71
N LYS A 153 12.34 -3.70 0.39
CA LYS A 153 13.19 -2.50 0.56
C LYS A 153 14.17 -2.24 -0.58
N MET A 154 14.73 -3.30 -1.16
CA MET A 154 15.75 -3.22 -2.20
C MET A 154 15.19 -2.94 -3.60
N PHE A 155 13.86 -2.79 -3.75
CA PHE A 155 13.20 -2.52 -5.01
C PHE A 155 12.35 -1.25 -4.96
N PRO A 156 12.17 -0.56 -6.10
CA PRO A 156 11.15 0.47 -6.24
C PRO A 156 9.76 -0.06 -5.90
N LEU A 157 8.84 0.84 -5.56
CA LEU A 157 7.43 0.49 -5.44
C LEU A 157 6.89 0.10 -6.83
N ASN A 158 5.78 -0.66 -6.86
CA ASN A 158 5.26 -1.22 -8.11
C ASN A 158 5.11 -0.21 -9.28
N PRO A 159 4.67 1.05 -9.06
CA PRO A 159 4.62 2.06 -10.13
C PRO A 159 5.99 2.45 -10.68
N GLY A 160 7.01 2.54 -9.82
CA GLY A 160 8.39 2.90 -10.20
C GLY A 160 9.24 1.73 -10.68
N GLY A 161 8.76 0.50 -10.52
CA GLY A 161 9.47 -0.71 -10.94
C GLY A 161 9.64 -0.82 -12.46
N THR A 162 10.78 -1.37 -12.88
CA THR A 162 11.06 -1.71 -14.29
C THR A 162 10.65 -3.15 -14.59
N LYS A 163 10.82 -3.58 -15.84
CA LYS A 163 10.64 -5.00 -16.20
C LYS A 163 11.63 -5.87 -15.45
N GLU A 164 12.87 -5.42 -15.34
CA GLU A 164 14.00 -6.12 -14.72
C GLU A 164 13.72 -6.32 -13.23
N THR A 165 13.38 -5.24 -12.49
CA THR A 165 13.07 -5.36 -11.06
C THR A 165 11.85 -6.26 -10.81
N ARG A 166 10.84 -6.23 -11.69
CA ARG A 166 9.66 -7.11 -11.56
C ARG A 166 10.01 -8.59 -11.76
N LEU A 167 10.95 -8.91 -12.64
CA LEU A 167 11.45 -10.28 -12.83
C LEU A 167 12.30 -10.71 -11.63
N GLU A 168 13.18 -9.85 -11.13
CA GLU A 168 14.01 -10.11 -9.95
C GLU A 168 13.15 -10.37 -8.69
N ILE A 169 12.09 -9.58 -8.50
CA ILE A 169 11.10 -9.81 -7.44
C ILE A 169 10.44 -11.18 -7.61
N ALA A 170 9.98 -11.53 -8.83
CA ALA A 170 9.34 -12.82 -9.07
C ALA A 170 10.30 -14.00 -8.78
N ASP A 171 11.55 -13.90 -9.23
CA ASP A 171 12.59 -14.91 -8.99
C ASP A 171 12.92 -15.06 -7.50
N LEU A 172 13.01 -13.94 -6.76
CA LEU A 172 13.24 -13.95 -5.32
C LEU A 172 12.06 -14.58 -4.57
N MET A 173 10.84 -14.15 -4.87
CA MET A 173 9.63 -14.64 -4.19
C MET A 173 9.39 -16.12 -4.46
N GLU A 174 9.65 -16.61 -5.67
CA GLU A 174 9.55 -18.04 -6.00
C GLU A 174 10.49 -18.88 -5.13
N LYS A 175 11.75 -18.42 -4.94
CA LYS A 175 12.71 -19.09 -4.06
C LYS A 175 12.26 -19.10 -2.60
N VAL A 176 11.77 -17.95 -2.11
CA VAL A 176 11.29 -17.83 -0.72
C VAL A 176 10.08 -18.74 -0.48
N PHE A 177 9.10 -18.75 -1.40
CA PHE A 177 7.91 -19.57 -1.21
C PHE A 177 8.18 -21.08 -1.36
N ALA A 178 9.22 -21.46 -2.09
CA ALA A 178 9.66 -22.85 -2.16
C ALA A 178 10.21 -23.39 -0.83
N THR A 179 10.57 -22.52 0.14
CA THR A 179 11.03 -22.95 1.47
C THR A 179 9.89 -23.08 2.49
N LEU A 180 8.65 -22.76 2.13
CA LEU A 180 7.52 -22.90 3.04
C LEU A 180 7.10 -24.37 3.13
N GLU A 181 6.89 -24.84 4.36
CA GLU A 181 6.53 -26.22 4.68
C GLU A 181 5.17 -26.28 5.38
N GLY A 182 4.67 -27.49 5.63
CA GLY A 182 3.43 -27.71 6.37
C GLY A 182 2.19 -27.16 5.66
N ASP A 183 1.34 -26.46 6.39
CA ASP A 183 0.10 -25.83 5.91
C ASP A 183 0.34 -24.62 5.00
N LEU A 184 1.56 -24.08 4.99
CA LEU A 184 1.98 -22.97 4.14
C LEU A 184 2.66 -23.42 2.85
N ALA A 185 2.96 -24.71 2.69
CA ALA A 185 3.56 -25.25 1.47
C ALA A 185 2.63 -25.04 0.26
N GLY A 186 3.21 -24.73 -0.90
CA GLY A 186 2.42 -24.43 -2.08
C GLY A 186 3.22 -24.38 -3.38
N LYS A 187 2.53 -24.00 -4.47
CA LYS A 187 3.12 -23.82 -5.80
C LYS A 187 3.04 -22.35 -6.21
N PHE A 188 4.17 -21.81 -6.66
CA PHE A 188 4.24 -20.49 -7.25
C PHE A 188 3.85 -20.56 -8.74
N TYR A 189 2.95 -19.69 -9.19
CA TYR A 189 2.46 -19.65 -10.57
C TYR A 189 2.84 -18.33 -11.24
N ARG A 190 3.70 -18.39 -12.26
CA ARG A 190 4.06 -17.21 -13.06
C ARG A 190 3.05 -17.00 -14.19
N HIS A 191 2.51 -15.79 -14.29
CA HIS A 191 1.62 -15.41 -15.40
C HIS A 191 2.20 -15.66 -16.79
N THR A 192 3.53 -15.61 -16.94
CA THR A 192 4.21 -15.82 -18.22
C THR A 192 4.31 -17.29 -18.64
N SER A 193 4.11 -18.24 -17.72
CA SER A 193 4.31 -19.67 -17.98
C SER A 193 3.17 -20.57 -17.52
N MET A 194 2.08 -20.02 -16.97
CA MET A 194 0.90 -20.79 -16.61
C MET A 194 0.25 -21.41 -17.85
N THR A 195 -0.15 -22.68 -17.74
CA THR A 195 -0.96 -23.32 -18.78
C THR A 195 -2.38 -22.76 -18.79
N PRO A 196 -3.16 -22.94 -19.88
CA PRO A 196 -4.58 -22.58 -19.91
C PRO A 196 -5.39 -23.27 -18.81
N GLU A 197 -5.06 -24.53 -18.50
CA GLU A 197 -5.72 -25.30 -17.44
C GLU A 197 -5.43 -24.73 -16.05
N GLU A 198 -4.17 -24.44 -15.73
CA GLU A 198 -3.78 -23.79 -14.47
C GLU A 198 -4.44 -22.41 -14.34
N THR A 199 -4.47 -21.66 -15.43
CA THR A 199 -5.11 -20.35 -15.49
C THR A 199 -6.60 -20.46 -15.16
N GLN A 200 -7.32 -21.40 -15.79
CA GLN A 200 -8.75 -21.59 -15.55
C GLN A 200 -9.01 -22.06 -14.12
N ASN A 201 -8.19 -22.99 -13.59
CA ASN A 201 -8.30 -23.45 -12.20
C ASN A 201 -8.19 -22.29 -11.20
N LEU A 202 -7.23 -21.39 -11.39
CA LEU A 202 -7.04 -20.22 -10.52
C LEU A 202 -8.16 -19.17 -10.67
N VAL A 203 -8.79 -19.07 -11.86
CA VAL A 203 -9.98 -18.25 -12.07
C VAL A 203 -11.16 -18.81 -11.27
N ASP A 204 -11.43 -20.11 -11.38
CA ASP A 204 -12.56 -20.78 -10.73
C ASP A 204 -12.43 -20.72 -9.21
N ARG A 205 -11.20 -20.72 -8.69
CA ARG A 205 -10.89 -20.58 -7.26
C ARG A 205 -10.84 -19.13 -6.78
N HIS A 206 -11.09 -18.16 -7.64
CA HIS A 206 -10.99 -16.72 -7.34
C HIS A 206 -9.59 -16.27 -6.86
N PHE A 207 -8.53 -16.94 -7.31
CA PHE A 207 -7.14 -16.63 -6.95
C PHE A 207 -6.44 -15.77 -8.00
N LEU A 208 -6.81 -15.93 -9.27
CA LEU A 208 -6.18 -15.20 -10.35
C LEU A 208 -6.62 -13.74 -10.38
N PHE A 209 -5.68 -12.82 -10.23
CA PHE A 209 -5.91 -11.41 -10.50
C PHE A 209 -5.67 -11.10 -11.97
N ARG A 210 -6.51 -10.23 -12.53
CA ARG A 210 -6.35 -9.75 -13.91
C ARG A 210 -5.64 -8.40 -13.88
N GLY A 211 -4.59 -8.25 -14.69
CA GLY A 211 -4.11 -6.93 -15.07
C GLY A 211 -5.15 -6.22 -15.95
N LYS A 212 -4.96 -4.91 -16.20
CA LYS A 212 -5.74 -4.03 -17.11
C LYS A 212 -6.82 -3.14 -16.47
N ASP A 213 -6.82 -2.91 -15.16
CA ASP A 213 -7.59 -1.75 -14.69
C ASP A 213 -6.89 -0.46 -15.17
N LYS A 214 -7.67 0.43 -15.75
CA LYS A 214 -7.17 1.64 -16.42
C LYS A 214 -6.43 2.59 -15.45
N MET A 215 -6.77 2.54 -14.16
CA MET A 215 -6.17 3.38 -13.13
C MET A 215 -4.79 2.86 -12.70
N GLN A 216 -4.64 1.54 -12.56
CA GLN A 216 -3.35 0.86 -12.39
C GLN A 216 -2.46 1.14 -13.60
N ALA A 217 -2.97 1.01 -14.81
CA ALA A 217 -2.18 1.30 -16.02
C ALA A 217 -1.70 2.76 -16.09
N ALA A 218 -2.51 3.72 -15.62
CA ALA A 218 -2.08 5.12 -15.54
C ALA A 218 -1.18 5.42 -14.34
N SER A 219 -1.01 4.49 -13.40
CA SER A 219 -0.10 4.68 -12.26
C SER A 219 1.36 4.43 -12.62
N GLY A 220 1.66 3.64 -13.67
CA GLY A 220 3.00 3.12 -14.01
C GLY A 220 2.99 1.59 -14.14
#